data_AF-A0A821U582-F1
#
_entry.id   AF-A0A821U582-F1
#
_cell.length_a   1.000
_cell.length_b   1.000
_cell.length_c   1.000
_cell.angle_alpha   90.00
_cell.angle_beta   90.00
_cell.angle_gamma   90.00
#
_symmetry.space_group_name_H-M   'P 1'
#
loop_
_entity.id
_entity.type
_entity.pdbx_description
1 polymer ?
#
loop_
_entity_poly.entity_id
_entity_poly.type
_entity_poly.pdbx_seq_one_letter_code
_entity_poly.pdbx_strand_id
1 'polypeptide(L)'
;KFKKAVDVIHALEFYQKSGQLQPNTLFASFNIDDLCIRFSHEQAINALERFLNAYIPDHHIQGMTIDTILQLVRLVLENQYFIYHNKLYQQTMGGASGSPLTIPLVYIYLFYWQQDLMNDLVPKNQLFVRYQDEAFITWNRSEDQLHTLLVTVNSQFPQLMWNTTSIGSKIHFRDIELGHHHGLLYTQ
;
A
#
# COMPACT_ATOMS: atom_id res chain seq x y z
N LYS A 1 -11.14 -0.49 5.54
CA LYS A 1 -10.16 -1.48 5.01
C LYS A 1 -10.82 -2.19 3.85
N PHE A 2 -10.39 -1.89 2.63
CA PHE A 2 -10.95 -2.44 1.38
C PHE A 2 -10.49 -3.90 1.24
N LYS A 3 -11.42 -4.81 0.96
CA LYS A 3 -11.23 -6.27 0.89
C LYS A 3 -11.45 -6.84 -0.51
N LYS A 4 -12.02 -6.07 -1.45
CA LYS A 4 -12.29 -6.47 -2.84
C LYS A 4 -12.26 -5.26 -3.77
N ALA A 5 -12.06 -5.49 -5.07
CA ALA A 5 -12.11 -4.44 -6.09
C ALA A 5 -13.47 -3.68 -6.09
N VAL A 6 -14.58 -4.36 -5.74
CA VAL A 6 -15.90 -3.72 -5.58
C VAL A 6 -15.93 -2.62 -4.52
N ASP A 7 -15.03 -2.67 -3.53
CA ASP A 7 -15.00 -1.63 -2.50
C ASP A 7 -14.47 -0.30 -3.07
N VAL A 8 -13.72 -0.32 -4.19
CA VAL A 8 -13.34 0.88 -4.95
C VAL A 8 -14.58 1.52 -5.58
N ILE A 9 -15.50 0.72 -6.13
CA ILE A 9 -16.76 1.22 -6.69
C ILE A 9 -17.57 1.93 -5.62
N HIS A 10 -17.79 1.31 -4.47
CA HIS A 10 -18.54 1.95 -3.37
C HIS A 10 -17.88 3.25 -2.90
N ALA A 11 -16.54 3.32 -2.87
CA ALA A 11 -15.84 4.54 -2.54
C ALA A 11 -16.02 5.63 -3.60
N LEU A 12 -15.97 5.27 -4.89
CA LEU A 12 -16.21 6.19 -6.01
C LEU A 12 -17.66 6.68 -6.04
N GLU A 13 -18.64 5.83 -5.74
CA GLU A 13 -20.04 6.23 -5.62
C GLU A 13 -20.23 7.24 -4.49
N PHE A 14 -19.58 7.01 -3.33
CA PHE A 14 -19.60 7.96 -2.24
C PHE A 14 -18.91 9.28 -2.62
N TYR A 15 -17.75 9.20 -3.29
CA TYR A 15 -16.98 10.34 -3.80
C TYR A 15 -17.77 11.17 -4.85
N GLN A 16 -18.58 10.51 -5.68
CA GLN A 16 -19.50 11.19 -6.58
C GLN A 16 -20.64 11.85 -5.81
N LYS A 17 -21.29 11.12 -4.88
CA LYS A 17 -22.41 11.64 -4.08
C LYS A 17 -22.01 12.84 -3.21
N SER A 18 -20.75 12.94 -2.81
CA SER A 18 -20.19 14.10 -2.10
C SER A 18 -19.82 15.27 -3.02
N GLY A 19 -20.05 15.16 -4.33
CA GLY A 19 -19.73 16.20 -5.31
C GLY A 19 -18.23 16.35 -5.61
N GLN A 20 -17.42 15.35 -5.24
CA GLN A 20 -15.96 15.42 -5.41
C GLN A 20 -15.50 14.86 -6.77
N LEU A 21 -16.34 14.07 -7.45
CA LEU A 21 -16.08 13.60 -8.83
C LEU A 21 -16.38 14.72 -9.83
N GLN A 22 -15.34 15.24 -10.48
CA GLN A 22 -15.40 16.37 -11.41
C GLN A 22 -15.22 15.90 -12.86
N PRO A 23 -15.67 16.66 -13.87
CA PRO A 23 -15.48 16.31 -15.28
C PRO A 23 -14.02 16.11 -15.71
N ASN A 24 -13.08 16.75 -15.02
CA ASN A 24 -11.64 16.65 -15.26
C ASN A 24 -10.93 15.73 -14.25
N THR A 25 -11.66 14.98 -13.40
CA THR A 25 -11.03 14.03 -12.48
C THR A 25 -10.25 12.99 -13.27
N LEU A 26 -8.98 12.82 -12.95
CA LEU A 26 -8.19 11.69 -13.40
C LEU A 26 -8.33 10.55 -12.40
N PHE A 27 -8.42 9.34 -12.92
CA PHE A 27 -8.18 8.11 -12.15
C PHE A 27 -6.75 7.68 -12.41
N ALA A 28 -6.09 7.21 -11.37
CA ALA A 28 -4.76 6.61 -11.49
C ALA A 28 -4.70 5.32 -10.69
N SER A 29 -4.20 4.27 -11.32
CA SER A 29 -3.86 3.01 -10.67
C SER A 29 -2.36 2.79 -10.67
N PHE A 30 -1.86 2.17 -9.61
CA PHE A 30 -0.45 1.87 -9.44
C PHE A 30 -0.29 0.65 -8.55
N ASN A 31 0.78 -0.12 -8.76
CA ASN A 31 1.04 -1.36 -8.04
C ASN A 31 2.49 -1.41 -7.51
N ILE A 32 2.74 -2.29 -6.54
CA ILE A 32 4.07 -2.65 -6.06
C ILE A 32 4.39 -4.07 -6.52
N ASP A 33 5.38 -4.19 -7.39
CA ASP A 33 5.86 -5.51 -7.79
C ASP A 33 6.67 -6.17 -6.66
N ASP A 34 6.43 -7.45 -6.46
CA ASP A 34 7.14 -8.30 -5.50
C ASP A 34 7.17 -7.74 -4.07
N LEU A 35 6.06 -7.16 -3.61
CA LEU A 35 5.93 -6.46 -2.33
C LEU A 35 6.62 -7.15 -1.13
N CYS A 36 6.55 -8.48 -1.04
CA CYS A 36 7.14 -9.25 0.06
C CYS A 36 8.69 -9.22 0.10
N ILE A 37 9.36 -8.75 -0.96
CA ILE A 37 10.82 -8.60 -1.03
C ILE A 37 11.29 -7.13 -1.09
N ARG A 38 10.40 -6.16 -0.87
CA ARG A 38 10.66 -4.71 -1.06
C ARG A 38 10.92 -3.92 0.23
N PHE A 39 11.37 -4.57 1.30
CA PHE A 39 11.66 -3.92 2.58
C PHE A 39 12.86 -4.57 3.26
N SER A 40 13.69 -3.79 3.97
CA SER A 40 14.74 -4.37 4.82
C SER A 40 14.16 -4.94 6.11
N HIS A 41 14.86 -5.88 6.74
CA HIS A 41 14.43 -6.41 8.03
C HIS A 41 14.28 -5.29 9.08
N GLU A 42 15.22 -4.34 9.12
CA GLU A 42 15.13 -3.17 10.01
C GLU A 42 13.90 -2.31 9.76
N GLN A 43 13.55 -2.07 8.49
CA GLN A 43 12.36 -1.29 8.15
C GLN A 43 11.08 -1.96 8.67
N ALA A 44 10.96 -3.28 8.50
CA ALA A 44 9.82 -4.03 9.03
C ALA A 44 9.79 -4.05 10.56
N ILE A 45 10.95 -4.25 11.21
CA ILE A 45 11.05 -4.29 12.68
C ILE A 45 10.72 -2.92 13.29
N ASN A 46 11.26 -1.84 12.74
CA ASN A 46 10.97 -0.47 13.20
C ASN A 46 9.50 -0.11 13.00
N ALA A 47 8.91 -0.49 11.86
CA ALA A 47 7.48 -0.28 11.61
C ALA A 47 6.63 -1.10 12.60
N LEU A 48 7.00 -2.36 12.87
CA LEU A 48 6.34 -3.21 13.85
C LEU A 48 6.43 -2.59 15.26
N GLU A 49 7.61 -2.19 15.70
CA GLU A 49 7.83 -1.56 17.00
C GLU A 49 6.93 -0.32 17.17
N ARG A 50 6.97 0.58 16.19
CA ARG A 50 6.10 1.76 16.19
C ARG A 50 4.63 1.38 16.28
N PHE A 51 4.21 0.33 15.57
CA PHE A 51 2.83 -0.13 15.53
C PHE A 51 2.39 -0.72 16.87
N LEU A 52 3.22 -1.58 17.46
CA LEU A 52 2.91 -2.22 18.73
C LEU A 52 2.83 -1.18 19.86
N ASN A 53 3.78 -0.25 19.93
CA ASN A 53 3.77 0.82 20.93
C ASN A 53 2.55 1.76 20.78
N ALA A 54 2.09 2.00 19.56
CA ALA A 54 0.94 2.90 19.32
C ALA A 54 -0.41 2.24 19.60
N TYR A 55 -0.54 0.92 19.38
CA TYR A 55 -1.85 0.24 19.33
C TYR A 55 -2.01 -0.89 20.35
N ILE A 56 -0.99 -1.22 21.14
CA ILE A 56 -1.07 -2.22 22.23
C ILE A 56 -0.87 -1.52 23.58
N PRO A 57 -1.96 -1.12 24.26
CA PRO A 57 -1.90 -0.30 25.47
C PRO A 57 -1.04 -0.91 26.59
N ASP A 58 -1.14 -2.23 26.78
CA ASP A 58 -0.41 -2.93 27.85
C ASP A 58 1.01 -3.31 27.45
N HIS A 59 1.45 -3.00 26.22
CA HIS A 59 2.78 -3.35 25.69
C HIS A 59 3.12 -4.85 25.78
N HIS A 60 2.09 -5.69 25.87
CA HIS A 60 2.20 -7.14 25.92
C HIS A 60 1.21 -7.78 24.94
N ILE A 61 1.65 -8.84 24.27
CA ILE A 61 0.80 -9.70 23.45
C ILE A 61 0.96 -11.13 23.96
N GLN A 62 -0.14 -11.73 24.42
CA GLN A 62 -0.15 -13.10 24.96
C GLN A 62 0.92 -13.34 26.05
N GLY A 63 1.17 -12.32 26.88
CA GLY A 63 2.18 -12.38 27.95
C GLY A 63 3.62 -12.12 27.52
N MET A 64 3.89 -11.88 26.24
CA MET A 64 5.21 -11.47 25.75
C MET A 64 5.32 -9.95 25.67
N THR A 65 6.48 -9.41 26.07
CA THR A 65 6.79 -7.98 25.90
C THR A 65 6.99 -7.65 24.42
N ILE A 66 6.80 -6.38 24.05
CA ILE A 66 7.14 -5.89 22.69
C ILE A 66 8.59 -6.26 22.32
N ASP A 67 9.56 -6.03 23.21
CA ASP A 67 10.98 -6.36 22.94
C ASP A 67 11.19 -7.84 22.61
N THR A 68 10.55 -8.75 23.37
CA THR A 68 10.60 -10.19 23.06
C THR A 68 10.02 -10.49 21.69
N ILE A 69 8.89 -9.87 21.33
CA ILE A 69 8.27 -10.05 20.00
C ILE A 69 9.21 -9.55 18.89
N LEU A 70 9.81 -8.38 19.05
CA LEU A 70 10.74 -7.82 18.08
C LEU A 70 11.98 -8.72 17.89
N GLN A 71 12.52 -9.27 18.98
CA GLN A 71 13.64 -10.22 18.92
C GLN A 71 13.25 -11.54 18.20
N LEU A 72 12.06 -12.08 18.47
CA LEU A 72 11.56 -13.27 17.77
C LEU A 72 11.34 -13.00 16.28
N VAL A 73 10.76 -11.86 15.93
CA VAL A 73 10.59 -11.47 14.52
C VAL A 73 11.94 -11.32 13.83
N ARG A 74 12.90 -10.64 14.47
CA ARG A 74 14.27 -10.50 13.98
C ARG A 74 14.91 -11.86 13.72
N LEU A 75 14.83 -12.77 14.68
CA LEU A 75 15.35 -14.12 14.55
C LEU A 75 14.77 -14.84 13.33
N VAL A 76 13.45 -14.76 13.12
CA VAL A 76 12.81 -15.40 11.96
C VAL A 76 13.28 -14.78 10.65
N LEU A 77 13.35 -13.45 10.55
CA LEU A 77 13.78 -12.76 9.33
C LEU A 77 15.25 -13.03 8.99
N GLU A 78 16.13 -13.04 10.00
CA GLU A 78 17.57 -13.30 9.80
C GLU A 78 17.89 -14.76 9.48
N ASN A 79 16.96 -15.69 9.74
CA ASN A 79 17.15 -17.13 9.51
C ASN A 79 16.29 -17.69 8.36
N GLN A 80 16.02 -16.87 7.34
CA GLN A 80 15.33 -17.32 6.13
C GLN A 80 16.33 -17.81 5.08
N TYR A 81 16.26 -19.10 4.76
CA TYR A 81 17.12 -19.76 3.77
C TYR A 81 16.31 -20.49 2.72
N PHE A 82 16.80 -20.49 1.48
CA PHE A 82 16.20 -21.24 0.37
C PHE A 82 17.27 -21.84 -0.54
N ILE A 83 16.93 -22.91 -1.25
CA ILE A 83 17.82 -23.56 -2.23
C ILE A 83 17.39 -23.18 -3.64
N TYR A 84 18.34 -22.71 -4.44
CA TYR A 84 18.14 -22.44 -5.86
C TYR A 84 19.36 -22.94 -6.65
N HIS A 85 19.16 -23.69 -7.73
CA HIS A 85 20.26 -24.34 -8.49
C HIS A 85 21.31 -25.04 -7.61
N ASN A 86 20.84 -25.85 -6.64
CA ASN A 86 21.67 -26.59 -5.67
C ASN A 86 22.59 -25.71 -4.82
N LYS A 87 22.30 -24.42 -4.69
CA LYS A 87 23.01 -23.49 -3.81
C LYS A 87 22.07 -22.98 -2.72
N LEU A 88 22.59 -22.91 -1.50
CA LEU A 88 21.90 -22.34 -0.35
C LEU A 88 22.06 -20.82 -0.37
N TYR A 89 20.95 -20.10 -0.27
CA TYR A 89 20.90 -18.65 -0.19
C TYR A 89 20.22 -18.23 1.11
N GLN A 90 20.70 -17.14 1.69
CA GLN A 90 20.03 -16.44 2.79
C GLN A 90 19.26 -15.27 2.22
N GLN A 91 18.00 -15.13 2.59
CA GLN A 91 17.21 -13.96 2.27
C GLN A 91 17.58 -12.83 3.23
N THR A 92 18.15 -11.75 2.68
CA THR A 92 18.60 -10.57 3.46
C THR A 92 17.65 -9.39 3.34
N MET A 93 16.60 -9.52 2.52
CA MET A 93 15.60 -8.49 2.26
C MET A 93 14.23 -9.12 2.11
N GLY A 94 13.25 -8.45 2.71
CA GLY A 94 11.86 -8.85 2.76
C GLY A 94 11.63 -10.12 3.57
N GLY A 95 10.72 -10.95 3.09
CA GLY A 95 10.61 -12.32 3.57
C GLY A 95 9.88 -13.23 2.59
N ALA A 96 9.82 -14.52 2.90
CA ALA A 96 9.10 -15.49 2.07
C ALA A 96 7.62 -15.10 1.93
N SER A 97 7.12 -14.97 0.69
CA SER A 97 5.75 -14.49 0.38
C SER A 97 4.62 -15.39 0.91
N GLY A 98 4.93 -16.66 1.24
CA GLY A 98 4.00 -17.60 1.88
C GLY A 98 4.08 -17.63 3.41
N SER A 99 4.99 -16.85 4.02
CA SER A 99 5.17 -16.87 5.47
C SER A 99 4.03 -16.12 6.17
N PRO A 100 3.41 -16.72 7.20
CA PRO A 100 2.38 -16.05 7.99
C PRO A 100 2.93 -14.84 8.76
N LEU A 101 4.26 -14.73 8.91
CA LEU A 101 4.91 -13.57 9.52
C LEU A 101 5.14 -12.42 8.52
N THR A 102 5.55 -12.74 7.29
CA THR A 102 5.90 -11.72 6.27
C THR A 102 4.71 -10.83 5.93
N ILE A 103 3.52 -11.43 5.74
CA ILE A 103 2.34 -10.68 5.30
C ILE A 103 1.90 -9.58 6.30
N PRO A 104 1.76 -9.86 7.62
CA PRO A 104 1.52 -8.82 8.60
C PRO A 104 2.59 -7.73 8.62
N LEU A 105 3.88 -8.09 8.56
CA LEU A 105 4.98 -7.12 8.58
C LEU A 105 4.92 -6.16 7.39
N VAL A 106 4.70 -6.70 6.18
CA VAL A 106 4.49 -5.93 4.96
C VAL A 106 3.33 -4.96 5.12
N TYR A 107 2.19 -5.42 5.65
CA TYR A 107 1.02 -4.56 5.80
C TYR A 107 1.19 -3.47 6.86
N ILE A 108 1.93 -3.73 7.93
CA ILE A 108 2.31 -2.72 8.91
C ILE A 108 3.27 -1.70 8.28
N TYR A 109 4.25 -2.16 7.49
CA TYR A 109 5.15 -1.27 6.77
C TYR A 109 4.38 -0.36 5.78
N LEU A 110 3.48 -0.93 4.97
CA LEU A 110 2.61 -0.16 4.07
C LEU A 110 1.61 0.74 4.79
N PHE A 111 1.22 0.43 6.02
CA PHE A 111 0.32 1.26 6.79
C PHE A 111 0.91 2.64 7.03
N TYR A 112 2.19 2.73 7.44
CA TYR A 112 2.85 4.02 7.66
C TYR A 112 3.05 4.81 6.39
N TRP A 113 3.49 4.13 5.33
CA TRP A 113 3.57 4.72 4.00
C TRP A 113 2.24 5.36 3.57
N GLN A 114 1.15 4.62 3.76
CA GLN A 114 -0.18 5.06 3.38
C GLN A 114 -0.62 6.30 4.18
N GLN A 115 -0.25 6.41 5.46
CA GLN A 115 -0.57 7.60 6.27
C GLN A 115 0.06 8.85 5.67
N ASP A 116 1.33 8.79 5.25
CA ASP A 116 2.04 9.93 4.67
C ASP A 116 1.38 10.38 3.37
N LEU A 117 1.04 9.45 2.48
CA LEU A 117 0.29 9.76 1.25
C LEU A 117 -1.11 10.31 1.56
N MET A 118 -1.83 9.74 2.52
CA MET A 118 -3.17 10.21 2.90
C MET A 118 -3.14 11.62 3.47
N ASN A 119 -2.09 12.01 4.20
CA ASN A 119 -1.92 13.38 4.70
C ASN A 119 -1.86 14.40 3.55
N ASP A 120 -1.33 14.01 2.39
CA ASP A 120 -1.29 14.86 1.20
C ASP A 120 -2.59 14.84 0.39
N LEU A 121 -3.32 13.73 0.38
CA LEU A 121 -4.51 13.51 -0.46
C LEU A 121 -5.81 13.98 0.19
N VAL A 122 -5.99 13.71 1.48
CA VAL A 122 -7.25 14.02 2.21
C VAL A 122 -7.57 15.51 2.18
N PRO A 123 -6.65 16.45 2.46
CA PRO A 123 -6.95 17.88 2.38
C PRO A 123 -7.30 18.37 0.98
N LYS A 124 -6.91 17.61 -0.05
CA LYS A 124 -7.19 17.91 -1.46
C LYS A 124 -8.48 17.25 -1.95
N ASN A 125 -9.25 16.62 -1.05
CA ASN A 125 -10.44 15.83 -1.38
C ASN A 125 -10.14 14.80 -2.46
N GLN A 126 -9.01 14.09 -2.37
CA GLN A 126 -8.70 13.00 -3.30
C GLN A 126 -9.00 11.67 -2.63
N LEU A 127 -9.67 10.79 -3.36
CA LEU A 127 -9.89 9.42 -2.93
C LEU A 127 -8.57 8.65 -3.06
N PHE A 128 -8.25 7.89 -2.01
CA PHE A 128 -7.19 6.88 -2.02
C PHE A 128 -7.76 5.55 -1.54
N VAL A 129 -7.58 4.51 -2.35
CA VAL A 129 -7.96 3.14 -2.02
C VAL A 129 -6.77 2.24 -2.29
N ARG A 130 -6.47 1.33 -1.35
CA ARG A 130 -5.45 0.29 -1.55
C ARG A 130 -6.05 -1.08 -1.31
N TYR A 131 -5.76 -2.00 -2.21
CA TYR A 131 -6.04 -3.41 -2.08
C TYR A 131 -4.75 -4.20 -2.28
N GLN A 132 -4.25 -4.79 -1.18
CA GLN A 132 -2.97 -5.52 -1.18
C GLN A 132 -1.82 -4.64 -1.70
N ASP A 133 -1.23 -5.03 -2.82
CA ASP A 133 -0.12 -4.41 -3.54
C ASP A 133 -0.56 -3.37 -4.59
N GLU A 134 -1.87 -3.23 -4.84
CA GLU A 134 -2.42 -2.27 -5.78
C GLU A 134 -3.11 -1.11 -5.07
N ALA A 135 -3.00 0.08 -5.64
CA ALA A 135 -3.63 1.29 -5.18
C ALA A 135 -4.33 2.03 -6.33
N PHE A 136 -5.37 2.75 -5.96
CA PHE A 136 -6.20 3.57 -6.81
C PHE A 136 -6.34 4.95 -6.18
N ILE A 137 -6.19 6.00 -6.97
CA ILE A 137 -6.47 7.38 -6.56
C ILE A 137 -7.33 8.11 -7.58
N THR A 138 -8.11 9.07 -7.08
CA THR A 138 -8.65 10.14 -7.91
C THR A 138 -7.73 11.36 -7.86
N TRP A 139 -7.77 12.18 -8.90
CA TRP A 139 -6.98 13.41 -8.98
C TRP A 139 -7.73 14.52 -9.71
N ASN A 140 -8.12 15.58 -9.01
CA ASN A 140 -8.87 16.72 -9.58
C ASN A 140 -7.97 17.88 -10.04
N ARG A 141 -6.68 17.63 -10.25
CA ARG A 141 -5.72 18.66 -10.72
C ARG A 141 -5.06 18.22 -12.02
N SER A 142 -4.07 18.98 -12.50
CA SER A 142 -3.39 18.63 -13.75
C SER A 142 -2.64 17.31 -13.64
N GLU A 143 -2.48 16.65 -14.79
CA GLU A 143 -1.70 15.43 -14.94
C GLU A 143 -0.22 15.64 -14.54
N ASP A 144 0.37 16.79 -14.86
CA ASP A 144 1.73 17.14 -14.39
C ASP A 144 1.87 17.14 -12.86
N GLN A 145 0.85 17.63 -12.16
CA GLN A 145 0.84 17.63 -10.69
C GLN A 145 0.65 16.22 -10.12
N LEU A 146 -0.09 15.35 -10.83
CA LEU A 146 -0.20 13.94 -10.49
C LEU A 146 1.16 13.25 -10.65
N HIS A 147 1.86 13.46 -11.76
CA HIS A 147 3.20 12.92 -11.97
C HIS A 147 4.17 13.40 -10.89
N THR A 148 4.12 14.68 -10.52
CA THR A 148 4.94 15.24 -9.44
C THR A 148 4.67 14.56 -8.10
N LEU A 149 3.41 14.29 -7.77
CA LEU A 149 3.03 13.53 -6.58
C LEU A 149 3.63 12.11 -6.63
N LEU A 150 3.44 11.40 -7.73
CA LEU A 150 3.91 10.01 -7.88
C LEU A 150 5.44 9.90 -7.78
N VAL A 151 6.17 10.83 -8.39
CA VAL A 151 7.64 10.93 -8.26
C VAL A 151 8.05 11.19 -6.81
N THR A 152 7.34 12.09 -6.12
CA THR A 152 7.61 12.41 -4.70
C THR A 152 7.41 11.18 -3.81
N VAL A 153 6.29 10.48 -3.99
CA VAL A 153 5.95 9.25 -3.26
C VAL A 153 7.00 8.16 -3.48
N ASN A 154 7.43 7.95 -4.73
CA ASN A 154 8.49 6.99 -5.04
C ASN A 154 9.85 7.40 -4.47
N SER A 155 10.14 8.70 -4.38
CA SER A 155 11.40 9.21 -3.81
C SER A 155 11.46 9.04 -2.28
N GLN A 156 10.32 9.15 -1.59
CA GLN A 156 10.24 8.93 -0.15
C GLN A 156 10.42 7.44 0.22
N PHE A 157 9.97 6.54 -0.66
CA PHE A 157 9.99 5.10 -0.42
C PHE A 157 10.56 4.34 -1.62
N PRO A 158 11.86 4.55 -1.93
CA PRO A 158 12.48 4.02 -3.15
C PRO A 158 12.44 2.49 -3.22
N GLN A 159 12.31 1.82 -2.08
CA GLN A 159 12.21 0.37 -1.99
C GLN A 159 10.88 -0.18 -2.51
N LEU A 160 9.78 0.57 -2.38
CA LEU A 160 8.45 0.10 -2.77
C LEU A 160 8.22 0.18 -4.29
N MET A 161 8.95 1.04 -5.01
CA MET A 161 8.89 1.20 -6.48
C MET A 161 7.47 1.09 -7.04
N TRP A 162 6.62 2.07 -6.74
CA TRP A 162 5.26 2.09 -7.27
C TRP A 162 5.28 2.34 -8.77
N ASN A 163 4.77 1.36 -9.51
CA ASN A 163 4.64 1.43 -10.94
C ASN A 163 3.24 1.93 -11.29
N THR A 164 3.17 3.04 -12.03
CA THR A 164 1.89 3.54 -12.53
C THR A 164 1.39 2.62 -13.63
N THR A 165 0.24 2.01 -13.40
CA THR A 165 -0.35 1.05 -14.35
C THR A 165 -1.28 1.73 -15.34
N SER A 166 -2.00 2.78 -14.91
CA SER A 166 -2.91 3.52 -15.79
C SER A 166 -3.23 4.91 -15.24
N ILE A 167 -3.41 5.89 -16.11
CA ILE A 167 -3.92 7.23 -15.80
C ILE A 167 -4.96 7.62 -16.87
N GLY A 168 -6.10 8.17 -16.45
CA GLY A 168 -7.09 8.74 -17.36
C GLY A 168 -8.46 8.92 -16.71
N SER A 169 -9.44 9.45 -17.46
CA SER A 169 -10.85 9.48 -17.04
C SER A 169 -11.54 8.10 -17.08
N LYS A 170 -10.84 7.11 -17.65
CA LYS A 170 -11.23 5.72 -17.79
C LYS A 170 -10.01 4.84 -17.62
N ILE A 171 -10.02 3.91 -16.69
CA ILE A 171 -8.92 2.98 -16.43
C ILE A 171 -9.44 1.57 -16.12
N HIS A 172 -8.56 0.58 -16.28
CA HIS A 172 -8.80 -0.75 -15.74
C HIS A 172 -8.15 -0.86 -14.36
N PHE A 173 -8.91 -1.35 -13.38
CA PHE A 173 -8.41 -1.69 -12.05
C PHE A 173 -8.80 -3.13 -11.74
N ARG A 174 -7.84 -4.04 -11.91
CA ARG A 174 -8.05 -5.49 -11.93
C ARG A 174 -9.08 -5.89 -12.98
N ASP A 175 -10.11 -6.62 -12.57
CA ASP A 175 -11.17 -7.18 -13.41
C ASP A 175 -12.33 -6.19 -13.61
N ILE A 176 -12.15 -4.90 -13.26
CA ILE A 176 -13.19 -3.88 -13.32
C ILE A 176 -12.73 -2.71 -14.18
N GLU A 177 -13.58 -2.28 -15.10
CA GLU A 177 -13.39 -1.03 -15.82
C GLU A 177 -14.05 0.12 -15.04
N LEU A 178 -13.26 1.13 -14.71
CA LEU A 178 -13.71 2.32 -13.97
C LEU A 178 -13.60 3.52 -14.89
N GLY A 179 -14.68 4.28 -15.05
CA GLY A 179 -14.60 5.55 -15.75
C GLY A 179 -15.68 6.53 -15.31
N HIS A 180 -15.58 7.76 -15.81
CA HIS A 180 -16.66 8.72 -15.66
C HIS A 180 -16.86 9.55 -16.93
N HIS A 181 -18.09 10.00 -17.13
CA HIS A 181 -18.45 10.96 -18.18
C HIS A 181 -19.08 12.18 -17.52
N HIS A 182 -18.43 13.34 -17.65
CA HIS A 182 -18.91 14.60 -17.06
C HIS A 182 -19.20 14.53 -15.54
N GLY A 183 -18.40 13.78 -14.78
CA GLY A 183 -18.59 13.62 -13.34
C GLY A 183 -19.63 12.56 -12.94
N LEU A 184 -20.13 11.77 -13.90
CA LEU A 184 -20.97 10.60 -13.66
C LEU A 184 -20.16 9.32 -13.86
N LEU A 185 -19.98 8.58 -12.78
CA LEU A 185 -19.33 7.28 -12.71
C LEU A 185 -20.07 6.26 -13.58
N TYR A 186 -19.32 5.48 -14.32
CA TYR A 186 -19.78 4.27 -14.97
C TYR A 186 -18.76 3.15 -14.71
N THR A 187 -19.26 1.93 -14.60
CA THR A 187 -18.44 0.73 -14.36
C THR A 187 -18.89 -0.38 -15.30
N GLN A 188 -17.95 -1.12 -15.88
CA GLN A 188 -18.23 -2.34 -16.67
C GLN A 188 -17.46 -3.54 -16.11
#